data_AF-K9ZLE5-F1
#
_entry.id   AF-K9ZLE5-F1
#
_cell.length_a   1.000
_cell.length_b   1.000
_cell.length_c   1.000
_cell.angle_alpha   90.00
_cell.angle_beta   90.00
_cell.angle_gamma   90.00
#
_symmetry.space_group_name_H-M   'P 1'
#
loop_
_entity.id
_entity.type
_entity.pdbx_description
1 polymer ?
#
loop_
_entity_poly.entity_id
_entity_poly.type
_entity_poly.pdbx_seq_one_letter_code
_entity_poly.pdbx_strand_id
1 'polypeptide(L)' 'MNYSNNLQVSPSSYTTLRERDWEALISLFDRDDSDEIEAEIKSKLVWLVPEPCWEDNPFEFLREFL' A
#
# COMPACT_ATOMS: atom_id res chain seq x y z
N MET A 1 -26.16 -30.78 5.73
CA MET A 1 -25.01 -30.18 6.45
C MET A 1 -24.95 -28.73 6.04
N ASN A 2 -25.42 -27.83 6.92
CA ASN A 2 -25.62 -26.42 6.64
C ASN A 2 -24.39 -25.67 7.15
N TYR A 3 -23.44 -25.34 6.27
CA TYR A 3 -22.26 -24.57 6.66
C TYR A 3 -22.59 -23.08 6.51
N SER A 4 -23.33 -22.55 7.48
CA SER A 4 -23.43 -21.11 7.68
C SER A 4 -22.10 -20.60 8.24
N ASN A 5 -21.08 -20.52 7.39
CA ASN A 5 -19.86 -19.77 7.70
C ASN A 5 -20.20 -18.28 7.61
N ASN A 6 -20.81 -17.75 8.66
CA ASN A 6 -20.80 -16.32 8.92
C ASN A 6 -19.38 -15.97 9.32
N LEU A 7 -18.50 -15.75 8.33
CA LEU A 7 -17.23 -15.09 8.54
C LEU A 7 -17.58 -13.66 8.95
N GLN A 8 -17.82 -13.47 10.23
CA GLN A 8 -18.02 -12.17 10.84
C GLN A 8 -16.64 -11.49 10.81
N VAL A 9 -16.28 -10.98 9.63
CA VAL A 9 -15.27 -9.94 9.49
C VAL A 9 -15.83 -8.78 10.28
N SER A 10 -15.47 -8.68 11.56
CA SER A 10 -15.55 -7.42 12.25
C SER A 10 -14.68 -6.49 11.42
N PRO A 11 -15.22 -5.47 10.72
CA PRO A 11 -14.34 -4.44 10.23
C PRO A 11 -13.72 -3.92 11.51
N SER A 12 -12.43 -4.19 11.74
CA SER A 12 -11.74 -3.52 12.84
C SER A 12 -12.08 -2.06 12.64
N SER A 13 -12.88 -1.49 13.54
CA SER A 13 -13.38 -0.14 13.37
C SER A 13 -12.17 0.69 13.01
N TYR A 14 -12.14 1.25 11.80
CA TYR A 14 -11.08 2.15 11.39
C TYR A 14 -11.22 3.34 12.32
N THR A 15 -10.60 3.23 13.50
CA THR A 15 -10.58 4.29 14.48
C THR A 15 -9.80 5.38 13.79
N THR A 16 -10.46 6.53 13.59
CA THR A 16 -9.80 7.73 13.07
C THR A 16 -8.48 7.90 13.80
N LEU A 17 -7.40 8.05 13.04
CA LEU A 17 -6.06 8.27 13.59
C LEU A 17 -6.13 9.43 14.58
N ARG A 18 -5.65 9.21 15.79
CA ARG A 18 -5.56 10.28 16.80
C ARG A 18 -4.33 11.12 16.48
N GLU A 19 -4.28 12.32 17.04
CA GLU A 19 -3.18 13.26 16.86
C GLU A 19 -1.80 12.62 17.10
N ARG A 20 -1.65 11.85 18.19
CA ARG A 20 -0.42 11.09 18.47
C ARG A 20 -0.04 10.11 17.35
N ASP A 21 -1.02 9.48 16.73
CA ASP A 21 -0.78 8.52 15.65
C ASP A 21 -0.31 9.26 14.38
N TRP A 22 -0.82 10.48 14.14
CA TRP A 22 -0.30 11.38 13.10
C TRP A 22 1.13 11.85 13.37
N GLU A 23 1.44 12.29 14.59
CA GLU A 23 2.80 12.70 14.96
C GLU A 23 3.82 11.56 14.78
N ALA A 24 3.43 10.34 15.15
CA ALA A 24 4.26 9.16 14.93
C ALA A 24 4.48 8.87 13.43
N LEU A 25 3.44 9.04 12.60
CA LEU A 25 3.57 8.89 11.15
C LEU A 25 4.46 9.97 10.55
N ILE A 26 4.28 11.23 10.94
CA ILE A 26 5.12 12.34 10.48
C ILE A 26 6.58 12.04 10.82
N SER A 27 6.88 11.67 12.07
CA SER A 27 8.25 11.32 12.47
C SER A 27 8.80 10.08 11.76
N LEU A 28 7.94 9.11 11.40
CA LEU A 28 8.36 7.92 10.66
C LEU A 28 8.71 8.23 9.20
N PHE A 29 8.02 9.20 8.60
CA PHE A 29 8.19 9.61 7.21
C PHE A 29 9.10 10.83 7.03
N ASP A 30 9.47 11.53 8.11
CA ASP A 30 10.48 12.59 8.14
C ASP A 30 11.89 11.97 8.14
N ARG A 31 12.24 11.37 7.00
CA ARG A 31 13.49 10.65 6.80
C ARG A 31 14.38 11.38 5.80
N ASP A 32 15.53 11.83 6.27
CA ASP A 32 16.56 12.46 5.43
C ASP A 32 17.19 11.49 4.40
N ASP A 33 17.06 10.17 4.62
CA ASP A 33 17.64 9.14 3.76
C ASP A 33 16.69 8.60 2.68
N SER A 34 15.53 9.25 2.49
CA SER A 34 14.52 8.83 1.52
C SER A 34 15.07 8.74 0.09
N ASP A 35 15.90 9.71 -0.31
CA ASP A 35 16.51 9.75 -1.65
C ASP A 35 17.52 8.60 -1.85
N GLU A 36 18.26 8.22 -0.81
CA GLU A 36 19.21 7.10 -0.85
C GLU A 36 18.48 5.76 -0.97
N ILE A 37 17.42 5.58 -0.19
CA ILE A 37 16.54 4.41 -0.27
C ILE A 37 15.92 4.30 -1.67
N GLU A 38 15.42 5.41 -2.22
CA GLU A 38 14.85 5.44 -3.57
C GLU A 38 15.90 5.04 -4.62
N ALA A 39 17.11 5.59 -4.55
CA ALA A 39 18.20 5.26 -5.45
C ALA A 39 18.61 3.79 -5.35
N GLU A 40 18.68 3.24 -4.14
CA GLU A 40 18.96 1.81 -3.92
C GLU A 40 17.89 0.95 -4.57
N ILE A 41 16.60 1.22 -4.28
CA ILE A 41 15.47 0.47 -4.85
C ILE A 41 15.54 0.51 -6.39
N LYS A 42 15.69 1.70 -6.97
CA LYS A 42 15.84 1.86 -8.43
C LYS A 42 17.00 1.04 -8.99
N SER A 43 18.13 1.02 -8.30
CA SER A 43 19.30 0.22 -8.71
C SER A 43 19.00 -1.28 -8.75
N LYS A 44 18.08 -1.78 -7.90
CA LYS A 44 17.66 -3.18 -7.85
C LYS A 44 16.56 -3.51 -8.86
N LEU A 45 15.60 -2.61 -9.04
CA LEU A 45 14.47 -2.81 -9.96
C LEU A 45 14.92 -3.01 -11.41
N VAL A 46 16.01 -2.36 -11.83
CA VAL A 46 16.61 -2.55 -13.18
C VAL A 46 17.02 -4.01 -13.44
N TRP A 47 17.23 -4.82 -12.41
CA TRP A 47 17.58 -6.23 -12.54
C TRP A 47 16.37 -7.17 -12.58
N LEU A 48 15.15 -6.67 -12.35
CA LEU A 48 13.93 -7.47 -12.48
C LEU A 48 13.54 -7.58 -13.95
N VAL A 49 13.49 -8.82 -14.45
CA VAL A 49 13.03 -9.14 -15.80
C VAL A 49 11.86 -10.13 -15.72
N PRO A 50 10.72 -9.86 -16.37
CA PRO A 50 10.44 -8.65 -17.15
C PRO A 50 10.35 -7.40 -16.27
N GLU A 51 10.58 -6.25 -16.88
CA GLU A 51 10.37 -4.96 -16.21
C GLU A 51 8.92 -4.92 -15.69
N PRO A 52 8.70 -4.64 -14.40
CA PRO A 52 7.34 -4.62 -13.88
C PRO A 52 6.58 -3.41 -14.44
N CYS A 53 5.32 -3.62 -14.84
CA CYS A 53 4.44 -2.59 -15.39
C CYS A 53 3.86 -1.67 -14.30
N TRP A 54 4.72 -0.89 -13.62
CA TRP A 54 4.31 0.00 -12.53
C TRP A 54 3.45 1.19 -12.97
N GLU A 55 3.61 1.60 -14.23
CA GLU A 55 2.96 2.79 -14.81
C GLU A 55 1.54 2.49 -15.31
N ASP A 56 1.26 1.22 -15.60
CA ASP A 56 -0.06 0.79 -16.01
C ASP A 56 -0.95 0.69 -14.77
N ASN A 57 -2.03 1.46 -14.72
CA ASN A 57 -3.03 1.29 -13.68
C ASN A 57 -3.70 -0.09 -13.88
N PRO A 58 -3.49 -1.09 -13.00
CA PRO A 58 -4.04 -2.43 -13.20
C PRO A 58 -5.57 -2.44 -13.13
N PHE A 59 -6.17 -1.34 -12.67
CA PHE A 59 -7.61 -1.14 -12.55
C PHE A 59 -8.17 -0.26 -13.65
N GLU A 60 -7.42 0.10 -14.70
CA GLU A 60 -7.96 0.94 -15.77
C GLU A 60 -9.22 0.32 -16.41
N PHE A 61 -9.25 -1.01 -16.52
CA PHE A 61 -10.42 -1.77 -16.98
C PHE A 61 -11.69 -1.52 -16.14
N LEU A 62 -11.56 -1.23 -14.83
CA LEU A 62 -12.72 -0.99 -13.95
C LEU A 62 -13.45 0.30 -14.29
N ARG A 63 -12.80 1.21 -15.02
CA ARG A 63 -13.39 2.47 -15.46
C ARG A 63 -14.56 2.27 -16.43
N GLU A 64 -14.67 1.10 -17.06
CA GLU A 64 -15.81 0.73 -17.91
C GLU A 64 -17.03 0.24 -17.10
N PHE A 65 -16.85 -0.07 -15.81
CA PHE A 65 -17.86 -0.69 -14.95
C PHE A 65 -18.37 0.21 -13.81
N LEU A 66 -17.75 1.39 -13.59
CA LEU A 66 -18.10 2.39 -12.57
C LEU A 66 -18.60 3.69 -13.22
#